data_AF-A0A2L0UH80-F1
#
_entry.id   AF-A0A2L0UH80-F1
#
_cell.length_a   1.000
_cell.length_b   1.000
_cell.length_c   1.000
_cell.angle_alpha   90.00
_cell.angle_beta   90.00
_cell.angle_gamma   90.00
#
_symmetry.space_group_name_H-M   'P 1'
#
loop_
_entity.id
_entity.type
_entity.pdbx_description
1 polymer ?
#
loop_
_entity_poly.entity_id
_entity_poly.type
_entity_poly.pdbx_seq_one_letter_code
_entity_poly.pdbx_strand_id
1 'polypeptide(L)'
;MAYFLEYVVPAESGGAEVPLDDANDGFTVPLGETAERVVHLNALPARSRIVADGLEDARAEAEQLLLHSKADAGELYEDADDSLEAGSGRRVGAFREGSGWSEG
;
A
#
# COMPACT_ATOMS: atom_id res chain seq x y z
N MET A 1 1.36 19.88 1.05
CA MET A 1 2.22 18.75 1.44
C MET A 1 1.31 17.72 2.09
N ALA A 2 1.40 16.47 1.66
CA ALA A 2 0.58 15.37 2.15
C ALA A 2 1.48 14.24 2.63
N TYR A 3 0.95 13.42 3.52
CA TYR A 3 1.63 12.22 4.01
C TYR A 3 0.87 10.98 3.56
N PHE A 4 1.60 9.97 3.14
CA PHE A 4 1.05 8.68 2.72
C PHE A 4 1.73 7.55 3.46
N LEU A 5 0.93 6.66 4.03
CA LEU A 5 1.40 5.44 4.64
C LEU A 5 1.20 4.29 3.65
N GLU A 6 2.28 3.61 3.30
CA GLU A 6 2.26 2.36 2.54
C GLU A 6 2.52 1.18 3.47
N TYR A 7 1.69 0.15 3.38
CA TYR A 7 1.75 -1.00 4.29
C TYR A 7 1.13 -2.21 3.63
N VAL A 8 1.40 -3.39 4.20
CA VAL A 8 0.88 -4.65 3.68
C VAL A 8 0.03 -5.29 4.77
N VAL A 9 -1.25 -5.53 4.45
CA VAL A 9 -2.17 -6.20 5.37
C VAL A 9 -2.34 -7.66 4.96
N PRO A 10 -2.47 -8.60 5.90
CA PRO A 10 -2.83 -9.97 5.57
C PRO A 10 -4.22 -10.00 4.93
N ALA A 11 -4.36 -10.80 3.86
CA ALA A 11 -5.65 -10.99 3.20
C ALA A 11 -6.59 -11.80 4.11
N GLU A 12 -7.82 -11.34 4.29
CA GLU A 12 -8.81 -12.04 5.12
C GLU A 12 -9.39 -13.27 4.41
N SER A 13 -10.00 -14.19 5.17
CA SER A 13 -10.71 -15.37 4.63
C SER A 13 -9.90 -16.31 3.72
N GLY A 14 -8.59 -16.41 3.94
CA GLY A 14 -7.74 -17.39 3.26
C GLY A 14 -7.11 -16.92 1.96
N GLY A 15 -7.14 -15.62 1.67
CA GLY A 15 -6.44 -14.97 0.57
C GLY A 15 -7.36 -14.21 -0.39
N ALA A 16 -6.78 -13.29 -1.16
CA ALA A 16 -7.48 -12.51 -2.16
C ALA A 16 -7.15 -13.03 -3.57
N GLU A 17 -8.18 -13.27 -4.36
CA GLU A 17 -8.07 -13.63 -5.77
C GLU A 17 -8.11 -12.35 -6.60
N VAL A 18 -6.98 -12.01 -7.23
CA VAL A 18 -6.84 -10.82 -8.06
C VAL A 18 -6.69 -11.24 -9.53
N PRO A 19 -7.52 -10.73 -10.45
CA PRO A 19 -7.35 -11.00 -11.87
C PRO A 19 -6.07 -10.32 -12.38
N LEU A 20 -5.24 -11.08 -13.10
CA LEU A 20 -4.09 -10.55 -13.80
C LEU A 20 -4.55 -10.11 -15.20
N ASP A 21 -4.70 -8.81 -15.39
CA ASP A 21 -4.90 -8.26 -16.73
C ASP A 21 -3.54 -8.14 -17.42
N ASP A 22 -3.31 -8.93 -18.47
CA ASP A 22 -2.15 -8.82 -19.38
C ASP A 22 -2.29 -7.57 -20.28
N ALA A 23 -2.69 -6.43 -19.70
CA ALA A 23 -3.03 -5.18 -20.40
C ALA A 23 -1.82 -4.45 -20.98
N ASN A 24 -0.78 -5.19 -21.41
CA ASN A 24 0.31 -4.64 -22.19
C ASN A 24 0.93 -5.63 -23.17
N ASP A 25 0.13 -6.42 -23.90
CA ASP A 25 0.60 -7.05 -25.14
C ASP A 25 -0.41 -6.86 -26.28
N GLY A 26 -0.48 -5.61 -26.77
CA GLY A 26 -0.70 -5.21 -28.18
C GLY A 26 -1.59 -5.99 -29.15
N PHE A 27 -2.55 -6.81 -28.74
CA PHE A 27 -3.38 -7.60 -29.66
C PHE A 27 -4.87 -7.59 -29.30
N THR A 28 -5.69 -7.28 -30.31
CA THR A 28 -7.14 -7.54 -30.32
C THR A 28 -7.41 -9.03 -30.12
N VAL A 29 -7.92 -9.42 -28.95
CA VAL A 29 -8.28 -10.82 -28.65
C VAL A 29 -9.74 -11.08 -29.07
N PRO A 30 -10.04 -12.12 -29.88
CA PRO A 30 -11.42 -12.50 -30.19
C PRO A 30 -12.10 -13.10 -28.96
N LEU A 31 -13.40 -12.83 -28.81
CA LEU A 31 -14.27 -13.37 -27.77
C LEU A 31 -14.39 -14.91 -27.87
N GLY A 32 -13.51 -15.62 -27.17
CA GLY A 32 -13.58 -17.07 -27.00
C GLY A 32 -12.38 -17.57 -26.20
N GLU A 33 -12.61 -17.94 -24.93
CA GLU A 33 -11.60 -18.46 -23.99
C GLU A 33 -10.51 -17.47 -23.54
N THR A 34 -10.89 -16.40 -22.85
CA THR A 34 -9.97 -15.74 -21.91
C THR A 34 -10.00 -16.52 -20.60
N ALA A 35 -9.07 -17.46 -20.43
CA ALA A 35 -8.73 -17.97 -19.11
C ALA A 35 -8.10 -16.82 -18.32
N GLU A 36 -8.95 -16.03 -17.64
CA GLU A 36 -8.51 -15.01 -16.69
C GLU A 36 -7.54 -15.67 -15.70
N ARG A 37 -6.26 -15.27 -15.75
CA ARG A 37 -5.24 -15.80 -14.85
C ARG A 37 -5.44 -15.10 -13.51
N VAL A 38 -6.00 -15.81 -12.54
CA VAL A 38 -6.17 -15.29 -11.18
C VAL A 38 -4.92 -15.59 -10.36
N VAL A 39 -4.40 -14.58 -9.66
CA VAL A 39 -3.32 -14.75 -8.68
C VAL A 39 -3.91 -14.73 -7.28
N HIS A 40 -3.49 -15.70 -6.49
CA HIS A 40 -3.87 -15.78 -5.08
C HIS A 40 -2.86 -15.04 -4.21
N LEU A 41 -3.31 -14.00 -3.50
CA LEU A 41 -2.50 -13.17 -2.63
C LEU A 41 -2.84 -13.44 -1.17
N ASN A 42 -1.81 -13.76 -0.38
CA ASN A 42 -1.95 -13.90 1.07
C ASN A 42 -1.87 -12.56 1.81
N ALA A 43 -1.45 -11.50 1.12
CA ALA A 43 -1.33 -10.17 1.67
C ALA A 43 -1.62 -9.12 0.59
N LEU A 44 -2.19 -8.00 1.00
CA LEU A 44 -2.64 -6.92 0.13
C LEU A 44 -1.85 -5.65 0.44
N PRO A 45 -1.21 -5.02 -0.56
CA PRO A 45 -0.63 -3.71 -0.40
C PRO A 45 -1.75 -2.66 -0.24
N ALA A 46 -1.53 -1.72 0.66
CA ALA A 46 -2.42 -0.60 0.93
C ALA A 46 -1.61 0.70 0.98
N ARG A 47 -2.19 1.78 0.45
CA ARG A 47 -1.68 3.15 0.55
C ARG A 47 -2.78 4.03 1.09
N SER A 48 -2.54 4.63 2.25
CA SER A 48 -3.50 5.47 2.96
C SER A 48 -2.96 6.87 3.10
N ARG A 49 -3.78 7.88 2.77
CA ARG A 49 -3.46 9.27 3.04
C ARG A 49 -3.58 9.55 4.53
N ILE A 50 -2.57 10.18 5.11
CA ILE A 50 -2.53 10.61 6.50
C ILE A 50 -2.78 12.12 6.55
N VAL A 51 -3.77 12.50 7.35
CA VAL A 51 -4.11 13.91 7.59
C VAL A 51 -3.35 14.37 8.84
N ALA A 52 -2.34 15.20 8.65
CA ALA A 52 -1.47 15.66 9.73
C ALA A 52 -0.86 17.03 9.40
N ASP A 53 -0.59 17.83 10.43
CA ASP A 53 0.02 19.17 10.30
C ASP A 53 1.55 19.11 10.17
N GLY A 54 2.17 17.97 10.51
CA GLY A 54 3.61 17.75 10.39
C GLY A 54 4.02 16.28 10.53
N LEU A 55 5.32 16.02 10.43
CA LEU A 55 5.88 14.67 10.40
C LEU A 55 5.61 13.88 11.69
N GLU A 56 5.70 14.53 12.86
CA GLU A 56 5.45 13.87 14.14
C GLU A 56 3.99 13.42 14.27
N ASP A 57 3.05 14.31 13.93
CA ASP A 57 1.62 13.98 13.90
C ASP A 57 1.32 12.89 12.85
N ALA A 58 1.96 12.96 11.68
CA ALA A 58 1.81 11.95 10.63
C ALA A 58 2.28 10.56 11.09
N ARG A 59 3.38 10.48 11.85
CA ARG A 59 3.88 9.24 12.43
C ARG A 59 2.93 8.68 13.49
N ALA A 60 2.37 9.53 14.35
CA ALA A 60 1.41 9.11 15.36
C ALA A 60 0.13 8.53 14.73
N GLU A 61 -0.45 9.23 13.76
CA GLU A 61 -1.64 8.78 13.05
C GLU A 61 -1.37 7.51 12.23
N ALA A 62 -0.23 7.43 11.56
CA ALA A 62 0.19 6.23 10.83
C ALA A 62 0.37 5.02 11.77
N GLU A 63 0.92 5.21 12.96
CA GLU A 63 1.06 4.15 13.95
C GLU A 63 -0.30 3.63 14.42
N GLN A 64 -1.25 4.53 14.72
CA GLN A 64 -2.63 4.13 15.05
C GLN A 64 -3.27 3.32 13.93
N LEU A 65 -3.07 3.74 12.68
CA LEU A 65 -3.59 3.00 11.53
C LEU A 65 -2.99 1.60 11.44
N LEU A 66 -1.66 1.48 11.58
CA LEU A 66 -0.96 0.20 11.51
C LEU A 66 -1.46 -0.77 12.59
N LEU A 67 -1.59 -0.29 13.83
CA LEU A 67 -2.12 -1.07 14.97
C LEU A 67 -3.53 -1.62 14.71
N HIS A 68 -4.35 -0.92 13.93
CA HIS A 68 -5.70 -1.38 13.56
C HIS A 68 -5.76 -2.22 12.28
N SER A 69 -4.70 -2.22 11.47
CA SER A 69 -4.67 -2.85 10.14
C SER A 69 -4.11 -4.27 10.11
N LYS A 70 -3.63 -4.81 11.24
CA LYS A 70 -2.89 -6.09 11.33
C LYS A 70 -1.60 -6.12 10.50
N ALA A 71 -1.07 -4.96 10.08
CA ALA A 71 0.19 -4.87 9.36
C ALA A 71 1.37 -4.81 10.33
N ASP A 72 2.40 -5.61 10.05
CA ASP A 72 3.61 -5.68 10.89
C ASP A 72 4.59 -4.52 10.63
N ALA A 73 4.45 -3.84 9.50
CA ALA A 73 5.34 -2.77 9.06
C ALA A 73 4.63 -1.81 8.08
N GLY A 74 5.17 -0.59 8.00
CA GLY A 74 4.73 0.40 7.03
C GLY A 74 5.81 1.45 6.75
N GLU A 75 5.71 2.10 5.61
CA GLU A 75 6.60 3.18 5.17
C GLU A 75 5.80 4.47 5.01
N LEU A 76 6.31 5.55 5.60
CA LEU A 76 5.69 6.87 5.53
C LEU A 76 6.39 7.70 4.47
N TYR A 77 5.62 8.27 3.57
CA TYR A 77 6.04 9.12 2.48
C TYR A 77 5.49 10.52 2.65
N GLU A 78 6.33 11.50 2.38
CA GLU A 78 5.96 12.90 2.22
C GLU A 78 5.86 13.20 0.73
N ASP A 79 4.68 13.61 0.28
CA ASP A 79 4.40 13.89 -1.12
C ASP A 79 3.88 15.32 -1.28
N ALA A 80 4.56 16.09 -2.12
CA ALA A 80 4.17 17.47 -2.44
C ALA A 80 3.05 17.51 -3.49
N ASP A 81 2.97 16.49 -4.35
CA ASP A 81 2.06 16.36 -5.48
C ASP A 81 0.74 15.67 -5.10
N ASP A 82 0.62 15.16 -3.87
CA ASP A 82 -0.58 14.49 -3.35
C ASP A 82 -1.00 13.26 -4.18
N SER A 83 0.00 12.47 -4.62
CA SER A 83 -0.22 11.36 -5.53
C SER A 83 -0.64 10.08 -4.81
N LEU A 84 -1.60 9.37 -5.41
CA LEU A 84 -2.06 8.04 -4.99
C LEU A 84 -1.21 6.91 -5.58
N GLU A 85 -0.24 7.22 -6.43
CA GLU A 85 0.65 6.23 -7.02
C GLU A 85 1.57 5.62 -5.95
N ALA A 86 1.76 4.31 -6.00
CA ALA A 86 2.63 3.61 -5.08
C ALA A 86 4.09 4.09 -5.20
N GLY A 87 4.78 4.24 -4.07
CA GLY A 87 6.14 4.78 -4.00
C GLY A 87 6.26 6.27 -4.37
N SER A 88 5.15 6.99 -4.57
CA SER A 88 5.20 8.43 -4.83
C SER A 88 5.55 9.22 -3.57
N GLY A 89 6.33 10.28 -3.75
CA GLY A 89 6.87 11.11 -2.68
C GLY A 89 8.25 10.66 -2.17
N ARG A 90 8.73 11.30 -1.12
CA ARG A 90 9.97 11.00 -0.42
C ARG A 90 9.67 10.18 0.83
N ARG A 91 10.33 9.04 1.01
CA ARG A 91 10.24 8.29 2.27
C ARG A 91 10.83 9.11 3.42
N VAL A 92 10.04 9.31 4.47
CA VAL A 92 10.38 10.10 5.67
C VAL A 92 10.43 9.24 6.95
N GLY A 93 10.06 7.97 6.86
CA GLY A 93 10.27 7.01 7.92
C GLY A 93 9.77 5.62 7.56
N ALA A 94 10.21 4.64 8.32
CA ALA A 94 9.71 3.27 8.28
C ALA A 94 9.32 2.83 9.69
N PHE A 95 8.14 2.25 9.84
CA PHE A 95 7.65 1.67 11.08
C PHE A 95 7.76 0.15 11.02
N ARG A 96 8.14 -0.45 12.15
CA ARG A 96 8.05 -1.89 12.35
C ARG A 96 7.52 -2.18 13.75
N GLU A 97 6.57 -3.11 13.85
CA GLU A 97 6.03 -3.53 15.14
C GLU A 97 7.17 -4.01 16.07
N GLY A 98 7.15 -3.54 17.33
CA GLY A 98 8.17 -3.84 18.33
C GLY A 98 9.49 -3.05 18.19
N SER A 99 9.76 -2.43 17.04
CA SER A 99 10.96 -1.58 16.84
C SER A 99 10.63 -0.10 16.72
N GLY A 100 9.38 0.25 16.44
CA GLY A 100 8.93 1.63 16.29
C GLY A 100 9.37 2.28 14.97
N TRP A 101 9.40 3.60 14.95
CA TRP A 101 9.81 4.40 13.81
C TRP A 101 11.33 4.49 13.66
N SER A 102 11.80 4.23 12.44
CA SER A 102 13.17 4.48 11.98
C SER A 102 13.19 5.63 10.99
N GLU A 103 14.29 6.38 10.96
CA GLU A 103 14.47 7.47 10.00
C GLU A 103 14.65 6.93 8.57
N GLY A 104 14.13 7.68 7.59
CA GLY A 104 14.04 7.32 6.18
C GLY A 104 15.26 7.68 5.36
#